data_AF-A0A208ZX23-F1
#
_entry.id   AF-A0A208ZX23-F1
#
_cell.length_a   1.000
_cell.length_b   1.000
_cell.length_c   1.000
_cell.angle_alpha   90.00
_cell.angle_beta   90.00
_cell.angle_gamma   90.00
#
_symmetry.space_group_name_H-M   'P 1'
#
loop_
_entity.id
_entity.type
_entity.pdbx_description
1 polymer ?
#
loop_
_entity_poly.entity_id
_entity_poly.type
_entity_poly.pdbx_seq_one_letter_code
_entity_poly.pdbx_strand_id
1 'polypeptide(L)' 'MYVKYRFDVVANRELLFTYQRLIKEGKLAEDDKGHTLKGPNWKEPKFLTDKNTIRNNIKYY' A
#
# COMPACT_ATOMS: atom_id res chain seq x y z
N MET A 1 -10.19 12.70 -1.79
CA MET A 1 -10.47 11.24 -1.85
C MET A 1 -9.98 10.72 -3.20
N TYR A 2 -9.20 9.62 -3.22
CA TYR A 2 -8.60 9.04 -4.44
C TYR A 2 -9.62 8.71 -5.54
N VAL A 3 -10.87 8.45 -5.12
CA VAL A 3 -12.07 8.26 -5.93
C VAL A 3 -12.30 9.38 -6.96
N LYS A 4 -11.89 10.62 -6.67
CA LYS A 4 -12.10 11.77 -7.56
C LYS A 4 -11.10 11.83 -8.73
N TYR A 5 -10.00 11.08 -8.67
CA TYR A 5 -8.91 11.14 -9.65
C TYR A 5 -8.85 9.91 -10.58
N ARG A 6 -9.32 8.75 -10.14
CA ARG A 6 -9.38 7.50 -10.92
C ARG A 6 -10.59 6.67 -10.53
N PHE A 7 -11.75 7.07 -11.04
CA PHE A 7 -13.03 6.45 -10.72
C PHE A 7 -13.14 5.01 -11.27
N ASP A 8 -12.51 4.74 -12.39
CA ASP A 8 -12.36 3.43 -13.03
C ASP A 8 -11.83 2.36 -12.08
N VAL A 9 -10.77 2.67 -11.32
CA VAL A 9 -10.16 1.76 -10.33
C VAL A 9 -11.15 1.39 -9.22
N VAL A 10 -12.03 2.34 -8.85
CA VAL A 10 -13.07 2.13 -7.83
C VAL A 10 -14.26 1.36 -8.41
N ALA A 11 -14.71 1.73 -9.61
CA ALA A 11 -15.81 1.09 -10.32
C ALA A 11 -15.52 -0.39 -10.63
N ASN A 12 -14.28 -0.71 -11.00
CA ASN A 12 -13.83 -2.07 -11.30
C ASN A 12 -13.48 -2.89 -10.06
N ARG A 13 -13.60 -2.29 -8.85
CA ARG A 13 -13.24 -2.94 -7.57
C ARG A 13 -11.78 -3.41 -7.50
N GLU A 14 -10.90 -2.88 -8.33
CA GLU A 14 -9.49 -3.29 -8.41
C GLU A 14 -8.78 -3.09 -7.07
N LEU A 15 -9.12 -2.00 -6.36
CA LEU A 15 -8.60 -1.74 -5.02
C LEU A 15 -8.98 -2.86 -4.05
N LEU A 16 -10.26 -3.28 -4.04
CA LEU A 16 -10.76 -4.31 -3.13
C LEU A 16 -10.11 -5.67 -3.43
N PHE A 17 -10.06 -6.08 -4.70
CA PHE A 17 -9.48 -7.37 -5.06
C PHE A 17 -7.97 -7.41 -4.82
N THR A 18 -7.26 -6.32 -5.10
CA THR A 18 -5.84 -6.20 -4.79
C THR A 18 -5.61 -6.30 -3.30
N TYR A 19 -6.41 -5.59 -2.50
CA TYR A 19 -6.33 -5.62 -1.05
C TYR A 19 -6.53 -7.03 -0.48
N GLN A 20 -7.61 -7.71 -0.86
CA GLN A 20 -7.91 -9.09 -0.45
C GLN A 20 -6.79 -10.06 -0.85
N ARG A 21 -6.24 -9.90 -2.06
CA ARG A 21 -5.10 -10.68 -2.52
C ARG A 21 -3.87 -10.46 -1.65
N LEU A 22 -3.55 -9.23 -1.28
CA LEU A 22 -2.38 -8.91 -0.45
C LEU A 22 -2.50 -9.46 0.98
N ILE A 23 -3.71 -9.48 1.55
CA ILE A 23 -3.99 -10.16 2.82
C ILE A 23 -3.78 -11.66 2.67
N LYS A 24 -4.33 -12.29 1.62
CA LYS A 24 -4.16 -13.73 1.35
C LYS A 24 -2.69 -14.12 1.14
N GLU A 25 -1.91 -13.26 0.48
CA GLU A 25 -0.46 -13.45 0.29
C GLU A 25 0.35 -13.17 1.56
N GLY A 26 -0.29 -12.72 2.66
CA GLY A 26 0.36 -12.36 3.92
C GLY A 26 1.24 -11.11 3.81
N LYS A 27 1.12 -10.33 2.73
CA LYS A 27 1.87 -9.07 2.58
C LYS A 27 1.28 -7.97 3.46
N LEU A 28 -0.04 -8.00 3.64
CA LEU A 28 -0.76 -7.16 4.59
C LEU A 28 -1.38 -8.04 5.69
N ALA A 29 -1.71 -7.43 6.81
CA ALA A 29 -2.53 -8.00 7.87
C ALA A 29 -3.55 -6.95 8.33
N GLU A 30 -4.57 -7.39 9.06
CA GLU A 30 -5.55 -6.50 9.70
C GLU A 30 -5.44 -6.66 11.22
N ASP A 31 -5.59 -5.56 11.96
CA ASP A 31 -5.83 -5.61 13.40
C ASP A 31 -7.30 -5.92 13.71
N ASP A 32 -7.62 -6.10 14.99
CA ASP A 32 -8.99 -6.39 15.44
C ASP A 32 -10.00 -5.27 15.10
N LYS A 33 -9.52 -4.10 14.66
CA LYS A 33 -10.32 -2.93 14.27
C LYS A 33 -10.36 -2.73 12.75
N GLY A 34 -9.75 -3.62 11.97
CA GLY A 34 -9.68 -3.54 10.51
C GLY A 34 -8.65 -2.54 9.99
N HIS A 35 -7.71 -2.05 10.82
CA HIS A 35 -6.59 -1.25 10.33
C HIS A 35 -5.57 -2.14 9.64
N THR A 36 -5.04 -1.63 8.52
CA THR A 36 -4.05 -2.35 7.75
C THR A 36 -2.67 -2.24 8.40
N LEU A 37 -2.06 -3.41 8.65
CA LEU A 37 -0.72 -3.58 9.18
C LEU A 37 0.20 -4.26 8.14
N LYS A 38 1.51 -4.23 8.41
CA LYS A 38 2.49 -5.03 7.66
C LYS A 38 2.22 -6.51 7.97
N GLY A 39 2.01 -7.31 6.93
CA GLY A 39 1.79 -8.75 7.09
C GLY A 39 3.10 -9.53 7.29
N PRO A 40 3.02 -10.82 7.64
CA PRO A 40 4.18 -11.67 7.89
C PRO A 40 5.14 -11.83 6.69
N ASN A 41 4.62 -11.69 5.46
CA ASN A 41 5.40 -11.76 4.22
C ASN A 41 5.74 -10.37 3.67
N TRP A 42 5.54 -9.31 4.46
CA TRP A 42 5.91 -7.96 4.06
C TRP A 42 7.41 -7.88 3.79
N LYS A 43 7.76 -7.41 2.59
CA LYS A 43 9.13 -7.08 2.22
C LYS A 43 9.19 -5.60 1.92
N GLU A 44 10.13 -4.91 2.56
CA GLU A 44 10.30 -3.48 2.35
C GLU A 44 10.64 -3.19 0.88
N PRO A 45 9.87 -2.31 0.21
CA PRO A 45 10.17 -1.94 -1.17
C PRO A 45 11.54 -1.26 -1.30
N LYS A 46 12.29 -1.62 -2.34
CA LYS A 46 13.64 -1.09 -2.60
C LYS A 46 13.72 0.44 -2.64
N PHE A 47 12.67 1.11 -3.09
CA PHE A 47 12.63 2.58 -3.16
C PHE A 47 12.64 3.24 -1.78
N LEU A 48 12.29 2.55 -0.70
CA LEU A 48 12.43 3.08 0.66
C LEU A 48 13.88 3.04 1.14
N THR A 49 14.67 2.10 0.62
CA THR A 49 16.09 1.92 0.95
C THR A 49 17.05 2.63 -0.01
N ASP A 50 16.55 3.11 -1.16
CA ASP A 50 17.36 3.78 -2.16
C ASP A 50 17.73 5.20 -1.69
N LYS A 51 19.04 5.48 -1.57
CA LYS A 51 19.59 6.79 -1.19
C LYS A 51 19.07 7.93 -2.08
N ASN A 52 18.80 7.65 -3.36
CA ASN A 52 18.28 8.66 -4.29
C ASN A 52 16.83 9.05 -3.96
N THR A 53 16.00 8.10 -3.53
CA THR A 53 14.61 8.35 -3.11
C THR A 53 14.55 9.00 -1.72
N ILE A 54 15.39 8.57 -0.79
CA ILE A 54 15.48 9.17 0.56
C ILE A 54 15.86 10.66 0.47
N ARG A 55 16.83 11.01 -0.38
CA ARG A 55 17.28 12.41 -0.57
C ARG A 55 16.18 13.34 -1.08
N ASN A 56 15.25 12.83 -1.88
CA ASN A 56 14.12 13.60 -2.38
C ASN A 56 13.02 13.78 -1.32
N ASN A 57 12.77 12.79 -0.45
CA ASN A 57 11.75 12.90 0.61
C ASN A 57 12.16 13.85 1.75
N ILE A 58 13.46 13.98 2.07
CA ILE A 58 13.95 14.93 3.10
C ILE A 58 13.86 16.39 2.61
N LYS A 59 13.77 16.62 1.29
CA LYS A 59 13.71 17.98 0.72
C LYS A 59 12.34 18.67 0.89
N TYR A 60 11.32 17.94 1.33
CA TYR A 60 9.94 18.43 1.48
C TYR A 60 9.44 18.43 2.94
N TYR A 61 10.35 18.38 3.91
CA TYR A 61 10.09 18.65 5.33
C TYR A 61 11.01 19.76 5.84
#